data_AF-A0A381FAG9-F1
#
_entry.id   AF-A0A381FAG9-F1
#
_cell.length_a   1.000
_cell.length_b   1.000
_cell.length_c   1.000
_cell.angle_alpha   90.00
_cell.angle_beta   90.00
_cell.angle_gamma   90.00
#
_symmetry.space_group_name_H-M   'P 1'
#
loop_
_entity.id
_entity.type
_entity.pdbx_description
1 polymer ?
#
loop_
_entity_poly.entity_id
_entity_poly.type
_entity_poly.pdbx_seq_one_letter_code
_entity_poly.pdbx_strand_id
1 'polypeptide(L)'
;MKTINFKLSSGIEIELSNKDMEELKPLIDSALANLDVNLYERLKKSESKIITETLEKMNDLELIEFARIHDAQTVMNMLHLDSFSKKIYSELFKRAGIGFKQVSHLSFKQRNYLKELGLKSKNDNPL
;
A
#
# COMPACT_ATOMS: atom_id res chain seq x y z
N MET A 1 20.79 -14.70 -20.02
CA MET A 1 19.70 -14.70 -19.02
C MET A 1 19.30 -13.27 -18.75
N LYS A 2 18.01 -12.97 -18.60
CA LYS A 2 17.58 -11.64 -18.16
C LYS A 2 17.62 -11.63 -16.63
N THR A 3 18.34 -10.69 -16.06
CA THR A 3 18.36 -10.46 -14.61
C THR A 3 17.90 -9.04 -14.36
N ILE A 4 17.21 -8.82 -13.24
CA ILE A 4 16.71 -7.50 -12.85
C ILE A 4 17.46 -7.10 -11.58
N ASN A 5 18.20 -6.00 -11.67
CA ASN A 5 18.95 -5.47 -10.54
C ASN A 5 18.10 -4.45 -9.78
N PHE A 6 17.93 -4.68 -8.48
CA PHE A 6 17.24 -3.80 -7.57
C PHE A 6 18.20 -3.31 -6.49
N LYS A 7 18.19 -2.00 -6.23
CA LYS A 7 18.86 -1.44 -5.06
C LYS A 7 17.85 -1.24 -3.95
N LEU A 8 18.04 -1.94 -2.84
CA LEU A 8 17.24 -1.75 -1.63
C LEU A 8 17.52 -0.40 -0.98
N SER A 9 16.58 0.05 -0.15
CA SER A 9 16.73 1.23 0.71
C SER A 9 17.92 1.13 1.68
N SER A 10 18.35 -0.09 2.02
CA SER A 10 19.56 -0.37 2.80
C SER A 10 20.87 -0.17 2.02
N GLY A 11 20.80 0.11 0.71
CA GLY A 11 21.95 0.23 -0.18
C GLY A 11 22.44 -1.10 -0.75
N ILE A 12 21.84 -2.22 -0.34
CA ILE A 12 22.14 -3.56 -0.87
C ILE A 12 21.60 -3.67 -2.30
N GLU A 13 22.44 -4.14 -3.21
CA GLU A 13 22.04 -4.48 -4.57
C GLU A 13 21.70 -5.97 -4.62
N ILE A 14 20.49 -6.27 -5.11
CA ILE A 14 20.00 -7.63 -5.31
C ILE A 14 19.86 -7.84 -6.81
N GLU A 15 20.38 -8.96 -7.28
CA GLU A 15 20.12 -9.47 -8.61
C GLU A 15 19.03 -10.55 -8.51
N LEU A 16 17.90 -10.33 -9.17
CA LEU A 16 16.85 -11.33 -9.30
C LEU A 16 17.01 -12.05 -10.65
N SER A 17 17.20 -13.36 -10.58
CA SER A 17 17.16 -14.23 -11.75
C SER A 17 15.74 -14.63 -12.11
N ASN A 18 15.55 -15.13 -13.34
CA ASN A 18 14.25 -15.67 -13.76
C ASN A 18 13.76 -16.81 -12.84
N LYS A 19 14.68 -17.62 -12.29
CA LYS A 19 14.33 -18.72 -11.39
C LYS A 19 13.80 -18.20 -10.05
N ASP A 20 14.40 -17.13 -9.53
CA ASP A 20 13.94 -16.48 -8.30
C ASP A 20 12.52 -15.92 -8.50
N MET A 21 12.24 -15.34 -9.68
CA MET A 21 10.89 -14.86 -9.98
C MET A 21 9.86 -15.99 -10.10
N GLU A 22 10.24 -17.14 -10.69
CA GLU A 22 9.39 -18.33 -10.76
C GLU A 22 9.07 -18.92 -9.37
N GLU A 23 10.02 -18.86 -8.43
CA GLU A 23 9.84 -19.34 -7.05
C GLU A 23 9.06 -18.34 -6.17
N LEU A 24 9.24 -17.03 -6.39
CA LEU A 24 8.55 -15.98 -5.64
C LEU A 24 7.09 -15.82 -6.04
N LYS A 25 6.75 -16.04 -7.32
CA LYS A 25 5.41 -15.81 -7.84
C LYS A 25 4.32 -16.62 -7.09
N PRO A 26 4.45 -17.93 -6.85
CA PRO A 26 3.47 -18.70 -6.08
C PRO A 26 3.30 -18.19 -4.64
N LEU A 27 4.37 -17.71 -4.01
CA LEU A 27 4.32 -17.17 -2.65
C LEU A 27 3.54 -15.85 -2.61
N ILE A 28 3.77 -14.96 -3.58
CA ILE A 28 3.03 -13.71 -3.73
C ILE A 28 1.56 -13.99 -4.07
N ASP A 29 1.30 -14.87 -5.02
CA ASP A 29 -0.06 -15.24 -5.41
C ASP A 29 -0.83 -15.84 -4.22
N SER A 30 -0.19 -16.67 -3.41
CA SER A 30 -0.78 -17.22 -2.19
C SER A 30 -1.03 -16.14 -1.12
N ALA A 31 -0.12 -15.19 -0.97
CA ALA A 31 -0.27 -14.10 -0.01
C ALA A 31 -1.38 -13.11 -0.39
N LEU A 32 -1.68 -12.98 -1.68
CA LEU A 32 -2.70 -12.10 -2.24
C LEU A 32 -4.00 -12.85 -2.62
N ALA A 33 -4.11 -14.14 -2.28
CA ALA A 33 -5.19 -15.01 -2.75
C ALA A 33 -6.60 -14.52 -2.36
N ASN A 34 -6.74 -13.78 -1.25
CA ASN A 34 -8.04 -13.26 -0.80
C ASN A 34 -8.35 -11.86 -1.34
N LEU A 35 -7.44 -11.25 -2.10
CA LEU A 35 -7.66 -9.94 -2.72
C LEU A 35 -8.55 -10.12 -3.96
N ASP A 36 -9.86 -10.10 -3.75
CA ASP A 36 -10.85 -10.19 -4.84
C ASP A 36 -10.71 -8.99 -5.80
N VAL A 37 -10.72 -9.27 -7.11
CA VAL A 37 -10.62 -8.30 -8.21
C VAL A 37 -11.65 -7.16 -8.09
N ASN A 38 -12.84 -7.45 -7.54
CA ASN A 38 -13.90 -6.46 -7.35
C ASN A 38 -13.95 -5.86 -5.94
N LEU A 39 -13.07 -6.30 -5.03
CA LEU A 39 -13.07 -5.88 -3.63
C LEU A 39 -12.96 -4.37 -3.50
N TYR A 40 -12.08 -3.76 -4.29
CA TYR A 40 -11.86 -2.32 -4.29
C TYR A 40 -13.14 -1.54 -4.59
N GLU A 41 -13.83 -1.87 -5.68
CA GLU A 41 -15.06 -1.18 -6.10
C GLU A 41 -16.20 -1.40 -5.11
N ARG A 42 -16.29 -2.57 -4.49
CA ARG A 42 -17.27 -2.83 -3.42
C ARG A 42 -16.98 -2.01 -2.18
N LEU A 43 -15.74 -2.02 -1.69
CA LEU A 43 -15.37 -1.31 -0.46
C LEU A 43 -15.50 0.20 -0.61
N LYS A 44 -15.15 0.75 -1.78
CA LYS A 44 -15.30 2.18 -2.07
C LYS A 44 -16.74 2.70 -1.91
N LYS A 45 -17.74 1.82 -2.14
CA LYS A 45 -19.18 2.12 -2.02
C LYS A 45 -19.79 1.63 -0.71
N SER A 46 -19.00 0.94 0.12
CA SER A 46 -19.46 0.36 1.37
C SER A 46 -19.51 1.38 2.50
N GLU A 47 -20.25 1.05 3.55
CA GLU A 47 -20.28 1.86 4.76
C GLU A 47 -18.92 1.88 5.47
N SER A 48 -18.66 2.97 6.20
CA SER A 48 -17.38 3.17 6.90
C SER A 48 -17.01 2.00 7.81
N LYS A 49 -17.98 1.41 8.49
CA LYS A 49 -17.77 0.28 9.40
C LYS A 49 -17.28 -0.97 8.64
N ILE A 50 -17.93 -1.28 7.53
CA ILE A 50 -17.57 -2.42 6.66
C ILE A 50 -16.16 -2.24 6.10
N ILE A 51 -15.81 -1.02 5.70
CA ILE A 51 -14.47 -0.70 5.22
C ILE A 51 -13.43 -1.01 6.30
N THR A 52 -13.60 -0.47 7.51
CA THR A 52 -12.67 -0.68 8.61
C THR A 52 -12.53 -2.16 8.96
N GLU A 53 -13.64 -2.88 9.13
CA GLU A 53 -13.62 -4.31 9.45
C GLU A 53 -12.93 -5.15 8.37
N THR A 54 -13.05 -4.75 7.10
CA THR A 54 -12.41 -5.46 6.00
C THR A 54 -10.90 -5.18 5.95
N LEU A 55 -10.50 -3.92 6.13
CA LEU A 55 -9.08 -3.53 6.19
C LEU A 55 -8.36 -4.20 7.36
N GLU A 56 -9.02 -4.34 8.53
CA GLU A 56 -8.45 -5.02 9.70
C GLU A 56 -8.22 -6.52 9.48
N LYS A 57 -9.01 -7.18 8.62
CA LYS A 57 -8.89 -8.61 8.32
C LYS A 57 -7.83 -8.93 7.26
N MET A 58 -7.41 -7.94 6.48
CA MET A 58 -6.36 -8.14 5.47
C MET A 58 -5.02 -8.45 6.15
N ASN A 59 -4.24 -9.35 5.56
CA ASN A 59 -2.83 -9.47 5.93
C ASN A 59 -2.03 -8.24 5.45
N ASP A 60 -0.78 -8.10 5.89
CA ASP A 60 0.02 -6.90 5.57
C ASP A 60 0.26 -6.72 4.07
N LEU A 61 0.50 -7.82 3.34
CA LEU A 61 0.71 -7.78 1.89
C LEU A 61 -0.58 -7.41 1.14
N GLU A 62 -1.71 -7.98 1.56
CA GLU A 62 -3.02 -7.63 1.02
C GLU A 62 -3.34 -6.16 1.22
N LEU A 63 -3.09 -5.62 2.42
CA LEU A 63 -3.36 -4.22 2.73
C LEU A 63 -2.46 -3.27 1.93
N ILE A 64 -1.18 -3.60 1.77
CA ILE A 64 -0.23 -2.83 0.95
C ILE A 64 -0.67 -2.84 -0.52
N GLU A 65 -1.01 -4.01 -1.06
CA GLU A 65 -1.46 -4.12 -2.45
C GLU A 65 -2.79 -3.39 -2.66
N PHE A 66 -3.71 -3.47 -1.71
CA PHE A 66 -4.97 -2.72 -1.73
C PHE A 66 -4.72 -1.21 -1.75
N ALA A 67 -3.79 -0.72 -0.93
CA ALA A 67 -3.38 0.69 -0.91
C ALA A 67 -2.76 1.11 -2.25
N ARG A 68 -1.92 0.25 -2.84
CA ARG A 68 -1.29 0.51 -4.15
C ARG A 68 -2.32 0.62 -5.28
N ILE A 69 -3.32 -0.27 -5.29
CA ILE A 69 -4.45 -0.22 -6.24
C ILE A 69 -5.23 1.08 -6.06
N HIS A 70 -5.51 1.47 -4.81
CA HIS A 70 -6.18 2.73 -4.51
C HIS A 70 -5.40 3.93 -5.05
N ASP A 71 -4.11 4.01 -4.73
CA ASP A 71 -3.21 5.09 -5.15
C ASP A 71 -3.15 5.21 -6.68
N ALA A 72 -3.13 4.09 -7.41
CA ALA A 72 -3.13 4.09 -8.87
C ALA A 72 -4.40 4.74 -9.46
N GLN A 73 -5.51 4.72 -8.73
CA GLN A 73 -6.81 5.23 -9.17
C GLN A 73 -7.16 6.61 -8.59
N THR A 74 -6.36 7.14 -7.66
CA THR A 74 -6.64 8.41 -7.00
C THR A 74 -5.52 9.41 -7.15
N VAL A 75 -5.91 10.68 -7.35
CA VAL A 75 -4.99 11.81 -7.25
C VAL A 75 -4.85 12.14 -5.76
N MET A 76 -3.66 11.92 -5.21
CA MET A 76 -3.44 12.12 -3.78
C MET A 76 -3.20 13.60 -3.48
N ASN A 77 -4.15 14.22 -2.78
CA ASN A 77 -3.95 15.53 -2.17
C ASN A 77 -3.52 15.38 -0.71
N MET A 78 -2.23 15.55 -0.43
CA MET A 78 -1.66 15.38 0.91
C MET A 78 -2.07 16.51 1.88
N LEU A 79 -2.67 17.60 1.37
CA LEU A 79 -3.28 18.62 2.21
C LEU A 79 -4.66 18.18 2.72
N HIS A 80 -5.36 17.35 1.95
CA HIS A 80 -6.69 16.87 2.25
C HIS A 80 -6.87 15.44 1.76
N LEU A 81 -6.34 14.46 2.50
CA LEU A 81 -6.64 13.06 2.22
C LEU A 81 -8.16 12.84 2.28
N ASP A 82 -8.70 12.20 1.27
CA ASP A 82 -10.11 11.83 1.24
C ASP A 82 -10.43 10.79 2.32
N SER A 83 -11.71 10.62 2.60
CA SER A 83 -12.18 9.74 3.68
C SER A 83 -11.80 8.27 3.47
N PHE A 84 -11.60 7.82 2.23
CA PHE A 84 -11.22 6.45 1.92
C PHE A 84 -9.71 6.25 2.08
N SER A 85 -8.89 7.14 1.49
CA SER A 85 -7.43 7.18 1.72
C SER A 85 -7.08 7.15 3.21
N LYS A 86 -7.78 7.98 4.01
CA LYS A 86 -7.56 8.06 5.47
C LYS A 86 -7.75 6.72 6.17
N LYS A 87 -8.76 5.93 5.79
CA LYS A 87 -9.03 4.64 6.43
C LYS A 87 -7.90 3.64 6.12
N ILE A 88 -7.54 3.52 4.84
CA ILE A 88 -6.46 2.63 4.38
C ILE A 88 -5.15 2.96 5.09
N TYR A 89 -4.77 4.24 5.08
CA TYR A 89 -3.51 4.68 5.68
C TYR A 89 -3.53 4.62 7.20
N SER A 90 -4.68 4.86 7.84
CA SER A 90 -4.78 4.72 9.29
C SER A 90 -4.49 3.29 9.75
N GLU A 91 -4.95 2.29 8.99
CA GLU A 91 -4.71 0.88 9.32
C GLU A 91 -3.23 0.52 9.10
N LEU A 92 -2.62 0.97 7.99
CA LEU A 92 -1.18 0.81 7.76
C LEU A 92 -0.34 1.42 8.90
N PHE A 93 -0.65 2.65 9.30
CA PHE A 93 0.07 3.32 10.38
C PHE A 93 -0.16 2.67 11.73
N LYS A 94 -1.39 2.21 12.02
CA LYS A 94 -1.74 1.48 13.24
C LYS A 94 -0.86 0.23 13.38
N ARG A 95 -0.71 -0.57 12.32
CA ARG A 95 0.15 -1.76 12.31
C ARG A 95 1.63 -1.45 12.50
N ALA A 96 2.09 -0.34 11.93
CA ALA A 96 3.47 0.13 12.09
C ALA A 96 3.76 0.83 13.43
N GLY A 97 2.78 0.93 14.34
CA GLY A 97 2.92 1.70 15.60
C GLY A 97 3.15 3.19 15.36
N ILE A 98 2.69 3.72 14.23
CA ILE A 98 2.80 5.14 13.87
C ILE A 98 1.48 5.82 14.23
N GLY A 99 1.54 6.81 15.11
CA GLY A 99 0.36 7.58 15.49
C GLY A 99 -0.24 8.31 14.30
N PHE A 100 -1.55 8.11 14.06
CA PHE A 100 -2.33 8.87 13.10
C PHE A 100 -3.26 9.82 13.85
N LYS A 101 -2.83 11.08 14.04
CA LYS A 101 -3.69 12.12 14.60
C LYS A 101 -4.73 12.53 13.56
N GLN A 102 -5.88 13.04 13.98
CA GLN A 102 -6.96 13.54 13.10
C GLN A 102 -6.57 14.74 12.19
N VAL A 103 -5.29 15.12 12.17
CA VAL A 103 -4.78 16.23 11.35
C VAL A 103 -4.87 15.84 9.87
N SER A 104 -5.23 16.80 9.04
CA SER A 104 -5.41 16.67 7.58
C SER A 104 -4.14 16.30 6.81
N HIS A 105 -2.98 16.22 7.48
CA HIS A 105 -1.66 16.12 6.87
C HIS A 105 -0.86 14.93 7.40
N LEU A 106 -0.11 14.29 6.50
CA LEU A 106 0.85 13.26 6.88
C LEU A 106 2.15 13.89 7.42
N SER A 107 2.59 13.42 8.58
CA SER A 107 3.90 13.74 9.18
C SER A 107 5.06 13.19 8.36
N PHE A 108 6.28 13.67 8.64
CA PHE A 108 7.48 13.15 7.98
C PHE A 108 7.66 11.63 8.17
N LYS A 109 7.41 11.12 9.39
CA LYS A 109 7.50 9.68 9.69
C LYS A 109 6.50 8.86 8.86
N GLN A 110 5.27 9.35 8.73
CA GLN A 110 4.23 8.70 7.93
C GLN A 110 4.58 8.70 6.44
N ARG A 111 5.06 9.83 5.91
CA ARG A 111 5.48 9.91 4.50
C ARG A 111 6.65 8.97 4.20
N ASN A 112 7.65 8.90 5.07
CA ASN A 112 8.77 7.97 4.88
C ASN A 112 8.30 6.52 4.90
N TYR A 113 7.41 6.17 5.83
CA TYR A 113 6.84 4.83 5.89
C TYR A 113 6.07 4.46 4.61
N LEU A 114 5.19 5.35 4.11
CA LEU A 114 4.52 5.12 2.83
C LEU A 114 5.51 4.97 1.68
N LYS A 115 6.58 5.78 1.65
CA LYS A 115 7.63 5.69 0.64
C LYS A 115 8.38 4.36 0.68
N GLU A 116 8.67 3.83 1.87
CA GLU A 116 9.30 2.52 2.06
C GLU A 116 8.41 1.38 1.55
N LEU A 117 7.10 1.53 1.66
CA LEU A 117 6.11 0.60 1.09
C LEU A 117 5.86 0.79 -0.41
N GLY A 118 6.47 1.78 -1.05
CA GLY A 118 6.23 2.11 -2.46
C GLY A 118 4.87 2.78 -2.73
N LEU A 119 4.25 3.36 -1.71
CA LEU A 119 2.98 4.08 -1.78
C LEU A 119 3.18 5.59 -1.98
N LYS A 120 2.12 6.30 -2.40
CA LYS A 120 2.17 7.75 -2.61
C LYS A 120 2.48 8.48 -1.30
N SER A 121 3.59 9.20 -1.29
CA SER A 121 4.11 9.90 -0.10
C SER A 121 4.31 11.41 -0.27
N LYS A 122 3.97 11.96 -1.45
CA LYS A 122 4.02 13.38 -1.80
C LYS A 122 2.87 13.69 -2.77
N ASN A 123 2.56 14.97 -2.99
CA ASN A 123 1.63 15.34 -4.05
C ASN A 123 2.19 14.87 -5.39
N ASP A 124 1.47 13.97 -6.05
CA ASP A 124 1.71 13.67 -7.45
C ASP A 124 0.99 14.75 -8.26
N ASN A 125 1.72 15.79 -8.66
CA ASN A 125 1.34 16.47 -9.88
C ASN A 125 1.75 15.53 -11.03
N PRO A 126 0.87 15.25 -12.01
CA PRO A 126 1.35 14.70 -13.27
C PRO A 126 2.42 15.66 -13.79
N LEU A 127 3.64 15.16 -13.99
CA LEU A 127 4.67 15.84 -14.76
C LEU A 127 4.27 15.86 -16.23
#